data_AF-I7JLT8-F1
#
_entry.id   AF-I7JLT8-F1
#
_cell.length_a   1.000
_cell.length_b   1.000
_cell.length_c   1.000
_cell.angle_alpha   90.00
_cell.angle_beta   90.00
_cell.angle_gamma   90.00
#
_symmetry.space_group_name_H-M   'P 1'
#
loop_
_entity.id
_entity.type
_entity.pdbx_description
1 polymer ?
#
loop_
_entity_poly.entity_id
_entity_poly.type
_entity_poly.pdbx_seq_one_letter_code
_entity_poly.pdbx_strand_id
1 'polypeptide(L)'
;MYEGMLLLAVIFVTSYAFDSLTQRTEVEKYFWISQALLFIAIGLYFVLSWRAKGQTLPMKTWNIGVKTFNSQKPSTGRLIIRYISAWIIPLIGAFVVDQVSKMLGWASVTVFVFFTPFLNFVYSWLDPKGLFLQDRLSGTYLTLVK
;
A
#
# COMPACT_ATOMS: atom_id res chain seq x y z
N MET A 1 -8.32 -9.41 7.83
CA MET A 1 -7.52 -10.56 8.28
C MET A 1 -6.84 -11.30 7.11
N TYR A 2 -7.58 -11.71 6.07
CA TYR A 2 -7.01 -12.48 4.94
C TYR A 2 -5.78 -11.85 4.28
N GLU A 3 -5.84 -10.56 3.92
CA GLU A 3 -4.69 -9.89 3.28
C GLU A 3 -3.50 -9.75 4.22
N GLY A 4 -3.77 -9.51 5.51
CA GLY A 4 -2.72 -9.36 6.51
C GLY A 4 -1.86 -10.61 6.63
N MET A 5 -2.47 -11.80 6.57
CA MET A 5 -1.71 -13.07 6.61
C MET A 5 -0.87 -13.28 5.34
N LEU A 6 -1.40 -12.93 4.17
CA LEU A 6 -0.65 -13.05 2.91
C LEU A 6 0.52 -12.06 2.86
N LEU A 7 0.28 -10.81 3.23
CA LEU A 7 1.33 -9.80 3.30
C LEU A 7 2.36 -10.16 4.38
N LEU A 8 1.94 -10.69 5.52
CA LEU A 8 2.86 -11.18 6.55
C LEU A 8 3.77 -12.28 5.99
N ALA A 9 3.22 -13.23 5.22
CA ALA A 9 4.02 -14.27 4.58
C ALA A 9 5.00 -13.68 3.55
N VAL A 10 4.56 -12.73 2.71
CA VAL A 10 5.42 -12.05 1.72
C VAL A 10 6.55 -11.29 2.41
N ILE A 11 6.23 -10.52 3.44
CA ILE A 11 7.19 -9.74 4.23
C ILE A 11 8.19 -10.70 4.89
N PHE A 12 7.71 -11.75 5.56
CA PHE A 12 8.56 -12.71 6.25
C PHE A 12 9.53 -13.41 5.30
N VAL A 13 9.03 -13.97 4.19
CA VAL A 13 9.87 -14.67 3.21
C VAL A 13 10.90 -13.72 2.60
N THR A 14 10.48 -12.50 2.27
CA THR A 14 11.35 -11.50 1.63
C THR A 14 12.44 -11.01 2.59
N SER A 15 12.08 -10.67 3.83
CA SER A 15 13.02 -10.28 4.88
C SER A 15 13.99 -11.42 5.21
N TYR A 16 13.47 -12.63 5.43
CA TYR A 16 14.30 -13.79 5.75
C TYR A 16 15.29 -14.13 4.63
N ALA A 17 14.84 -14.12 3.37
CA ALA A 17 15.71 -14.35 2.22
C ALA A 17 16.81 -13.28 2.13
N PHE A 18 16.45 -12.00 2.32
CA PHE A 18 17.40 -10.90 2.30
C PHE A 18 18.44 -11.01 3.42
N ASP A 19 17.99 -11.20 4.66
CA ASP A 19 18.87 -11.27 5.83
C ASP A 19 19.79 -12.50 5.77
N SER A 20 19.30 -13.63 5.26
CA SER A 20 20.10 -14.84 5.02
C SER A 20 21.20 -14.62 3.96
N LEU A 21 20.86 -13.96 2.85
CA LEU A 21 21.81 -13.67 1.76
C LEU A 21 22.86 -12.62 2.14
N THR A 22 22.47 -11.60 2.91
CA THR A 22 23.38 -10.52 3.32
C THR A 22 24.10 -10.79 4.64
N GLN A 23 23.80 -11.91 5.31
CA GLN A 23 24.31 -12.26 6.65
C GLN A 23 24.21 -11.07 7.61
N ARG A 24 23.08 -10.37 7.55
CA ARG A 24 22.90 -9.09 8.22
C ARG A 24 22.80 -9.30 9.73
N THR A 25 23.85 -8.91 10.44
CA THR A 25 23.89 -8.91 11.91
C THR A 25 23.49 -7.56 12.50
N GLU A 26 23.63 -6.46 11.76
CA GLU A 26 23.28 -5.10 12.19
C GLU A 26 22.08 -4.57 11.43
N VAL A 27 21.09 -4.05 12.16
CA VAL A 27 19.83 -3.53 11.59
C VAL A 27 20.06 -2.21 10.82
N GLU A 28 21.06 -1.41 11.17
CA GLU A 28 21.31 -0.16 10.42
C GLU A 28 21.93 -0.43 9.05
N LYS A 29 22.75 -1.48 8.96
CA LYS A 29 23.37 -1.91 7.72
C LYS A 29 22.28 -2.44 6.77
N TYR A 30 22.10 -1.76 5.65
CA TYR A 30 21.08 -2.05 4.62
C TYR A 30 19.63 -1.73 4.97
N PHE A 31 19.36 -0.90 5.97
CA PHE A 31 17.99 -0.51 6.33
C PHE A 31 17.16 -0.05 5.11
N TRP A 32 17.67 0.92 4.36
CA TRP A 32 16.97 1.48 3.19
C TRP A 32 16.77 0.47 2.06
N ILE A 33 17.73 -0.45 1.86
CA ILE A 33 17.63 -1.49 0.83
C ILE A 33 16.55 -2.50 1.22
N SER A 34 16.52 -2.92 2.48
CA SER A 34 15.51 -3.84 3.01
C SER A 34 14.10 -3.24 2.89
N GLN A 35 13.93 -1.95 3.21
CA GLN A 35 12.65 -1.25 3.03
C GLN A 35 12.22 -1.15 1.56
N ALA A 36 13.14 -0.81 0.66
CA ALA A 36 12.86 -0.77 -0.77
C ALA A 36 12.48 -2.15 -1.32
N LEU A 37 13.17 -3.20 -0.89
CA LEU A 37 12.87 -4.58 -1.29
C LEU A 37 11.47 -5.02 -0.81
N LEU A 38 11.12 -4.72 0.44
CA LEU A 38 9.79 -5.00 0.98
C LEU A 38 8.70 -4.23 0.23
N PHE A 39 8.94 -2.95 -0.06
CA PHE A 39 8.02 -2.14 -0.84
C PHE A 39 7.78 -2.72 -2.24
N ILE A 40 8.84 -3.20 -2.90
CA ILE A 40 8.75 -3.84 -4.22
C ILE A 40 8.03 -5.19 -4.12
N ALA A 41 8.36 -6.02 -3.13
CA ALA A 41 7.73 -7.34 -2.96
C ALA A 41 6.22 -7.23 -2.72
N ILE A 42 5.81 -6.31 -1.84
CA ILE A 42 4.39 -6.00 -1.58
C ILE A 42 3.73 -5.46 -2.85
N GLY A 43 4.37 -4.53 -3.54
CA GLY A 43 3.87 -3.95 -4.79
C GLY A 43 3.66 -5.00 -5.88
N LEU A 44 4.63 -5.91 -6.05
CA LEU A 44 4.56 -7.00 -7.00
C LEU A 44 3.39 -7.93 -6.68
N TYR A 45 3.21 -8.29 -5.41
CA TYR A 45 2.07 -9.10 -4.96
C TYR A 45 0.72 -8.46 -5.35
N PHE A 46 0.53 -7.17 -5.05
CA PHE A 46 -0.71 -6.46 -5.38
C PHE A 46 -0.92 -6.33 -6.88
N VAL A 47 0.10 -5.90 -7.62
CA VAL A 47 0.03 -5.70 -9.07
C VAL A 47 -0.27 -7.02 -9.78
N LEU A 48 0.38 -8.13 -9.39
CA LEU A 48 0.10 -9.45 -9.96
C LEU A 48 -1.32 -9.92 -9.65
N SER A 49 -1.78 -9.73 -8.41
CA SER A 49 -3.14 -10.10 -8.00
C SER A 49 -4.21 -9.34 -8.81
N TRP A 50 -4.03 -8.02 -8.96
CA TRP A 50 -4.92 -7.19 -9.78
C TRP A 50 -4.80 -7.48 -11.27
N ARG A 51 -3.62 -7.80 -11.78
CA ARG A 51 -3.42 -8.12 -13.21
C ARG A 51 -4.06 -9.46 -13.58
N ALA A 52 -3.90 -10.48 -12.73
CA ALA A 52 -4.40 -11.82 -13.01
C ALA A 52 -5.93 -11.91 -12.89
N LYS A 53 -6.52 -11.33 -11.84
CA LYS A 53 -7.94 -11.52 -11.50
C LYS A 53 -8.72 -10.23 -11.29
N GLY A 54 -8.09 -9.05 -11.37
CA GLY A 54 -8.73 -7.77 -11.06
C GLY A 54 -9.06 -7.59 -9.58
N GLN A 55 -8.65 -8.53 -8.73
CA GLN A 55 -9.08 -8.67 -7.35
C GLN A 55 -7.96 -9.31 -6.51
N THR A 56 -7.73 -8.78 -5.30
CA THR A 56 -7.00 -9.50 -4.26
C THR A 56 -7.88 -10.56 -3.62
N LEU A 57 -7.29 -11.41 -2.77
CA LEU A 57 -8.06 -12.45 -2.08
C LEU A 57 -9.25 -11.91 -1.24
N PRO A 58 -9.10 -10.88 -0.39
CA PRO A 58 -10.23 -10.30 0.34
C PRO A 58 -11.20 -9.58 -0.59
N MET A 59 -10.74 -8.97 -1.68
CA MET A 59 -11.65 -8.36 -2.65
C MET A 59 -12.63 -9.39 -3.21
N LYS A 60 -12.20 -10.64 -3.42
CA LYS A 60 -13.11 -11.72 -3.83
C LYS A 60 -14.16 -12.06 -2.79
N THR A 61 -13.83 -12.05 -1.50
CA THR A 61 -14.80 -12.43 -0.46
C THR A 61 -15.96 -11.43 -0.38
N TRP A 62 -15.70 -10.17 -0.74
CA TRP A 62 -16.70 -9.10 -0.78
C TRP A 62 -17.23 -8.82 -2.19
N ASN A 63 -16.85 -9.63 -3.19
CA ASN A 63 -17.16 -9.41 -4.60
C ASN A 63 -16.78 -8.01 -5.11
N ILE A 64 -15.73 -7.40 -4.57
CA ILE A 64 -15.20 -6.10 -5.00
C ILE A 64 -14.15 -6.35 -6.08
N GLY A 65 -14.09 -5.53 -7.13
CA GLY A 65 -13.06 -5.61 -8.13
C GLY A 65 -12.63 -4.26 -8.68
N VAL A 66 -11.41 -4.23 -9.20
CA VAL A 66 -10.80 -3.05 -9.81
C VAL A 66 -11.14 -3.04 -11.29
N LYS A 67 -11.85 -1.99 -11.75
CA LYS A 67 -12.11 -1.75 -13.17
C LYS A 67 -11.53 -0.40 -13.60
N THR A 68 -11.30 -0.26 -14.90
CA THR A 68 -10.96 1.04 -15.50
C THR A 68 -12.23 1.74 -15.97
N PHE A 69 -12.22 3.08 -16.06
CA PHE A 69 -13.35 3.86 -16.60
C PHE A 69 -13.74 3.45 -18.03
N ASN A 70 -12.79 2.90 -18.80
CA ASN A 70 -13.04 2.43 -20.17
C ASN A 70 -13.53 0.96 -20.21
N SER A 71 -13.92 0.37 -19.07
CA SER A 71 -14.39 -1.02 -18.93
C SER A 71 -13.39 -2.10 -19.41
N GLN A 72 -12.13 -1.74 -19.61
CA GLN A 72 -11.07 -2.67 -20.00
C GLN A 72 -10.31 -3.18 -18.77
N LYS A 73 -9.65 -4.34 -18.92
CA LYS A 73 -8.70 -4.84 -17.91
C LYS A 73 -7.62 -3.77 -17.64
N PRO A 74 -7.31 -3.44 -16.38
CA PRO A 74 -6.28 -2.45 -16.08
C PRO A 74 -4.94 -2.81 -16.71
N SER A 75 -4.31 -1.84 -17.39
CA SER A 75 -2.92 -1.99 -17.85
C SER A 75 -1.98 -2.10 -16.64
N THR A 76 -0.86 -2.82 -16.79
CA THR A 76 0.12 -2.97 -15.71
C THR A 76 0.61 -1.61 -15.21
N GLY A 77 0.83 -0.64 -16.11
CA GLY A 77 1.23 0.72 -15.74
C GLY A 77 0.21 1.43 -14.84
N ARG A 78 -1.10 1.29 -15.10
CA ARG A 78 -2.13 1.88 -14.23
C ARG A 78 -2.16 1.24 -12.85
N LEU A 79 -1.92 -0.07 -12.76
CA LEU A 79 -1.83 -0.79 -11.48
C LEU A 79 -0.60 -0.36 -10.67
N ILE A 80 0.54 -0.13 -11.33
CA ILE A 80 1.75 0.40 -10.68
C ILE A 80 1.49 1.82 -10.18
N ILE A 81 0.89 2.69 -11.00
CA ILE A 81 0.51 4.05 -10.59
C ILE A 81 -0.43 4.00 -9.40
N ARG A 82 -1.45 3.12 -9.43
CA ARG A 82 -2.37 2.90 -8.30
C ARG A 82 -1.63 2.49 -7.03
N TYR A 83 -0.66 1.59 -7.14
CA TYR A 83 0.14 1.16 -5.99
C TYR A 83 0.97 2.33 -5.43
N ILE A 84 1.75 3.01 -6.26
CA ILE A 84 2.62 4.11 -5.84
C ILE A 84 1.80 5.27 -5.24
N SER A 85 0.70 5.63 -5.90
CA SER A 85 -0.15 6.73 -5.43
C SER A 85 -0.87 6.44 -4.10
N ALA A 86 -1.13 5.17 -3.78
CA ALA A 86 -1.72 4.78 -2.49
C ALA A 86 -0.84 5.10 -1.28
N TRP A 87 0.48 5.28 -1.50
CA TRP A 87 1.44 5.64 -0.45
C TRP A 87 1.63 7.14 -0.25
N ILE A 88 1.19 7.99 -1.19
CA ILE A 88 1.41 9.45 -1.11
C ILE A 88 0.80 10.03 0.17
N ILE A 89 -0.51 9.81 0.39
CA ILE A 89 -1.20 10.37 1.56
C ILE A 89 -0.69 9.77 2.88
N PRO A 90 -0.49 8.45 3.01
CA PRO A 90 0.09 7.87 4.23
C PRO A 90 1.50 8.37 4.56
N LEU A 91 2.36 8.57 3.55
CA LEU A 91 3.71 9.09 3.75
C LEU A 91 3.71 10.56 4.16
N ILE A 92 2.85 11.39 3.54
CA ILE A 92 2.64 12.78 3.98
C ILE A 92 2.14 12.80 5.42
N GLY A 93 1.16 11.96 5.75
CA GLY A 93 0.64 11.84 7.12
C GLY A 93 1.71 11.42 8.11
N ALA A 94 2.55 10.45 7.76
CA ALA A 94 3.65 9.99 8.60
C ALA A 94 4.70 11.09 8.83
N PHE A 95 5.04 11.85 7.79
CA PHE A 95 5.93 12.99 7.91
C PHE A 95 5.35 14.08 8.82
N VAL A 96 4.06 14.41 8.68
CA VAL A 96 3.39 15.37 9.58
C VAL A 96 3.41 14.89 11.03
N VAL A 97 3.11 13.61 11.27
CA VAL A 97 3.16 13.02 12.62
C VAL A 97 4.56 13.10 13.22
N ASP A 98 5.59 12.77 12.45
CA ASP A 98 6.99 12.86 12.88
C ASP A 98 7.40 14.30 13.23
N GLN A 99 7.01 15.27 12.40
CA GLN A 99 7.28 16.69 12.66
C GLN A 99 6.55 17.19 13.92
N VAL A 100 5.28 16.81 14.11
CA VAL A 100 4.51 17.16 15.32
C VAL A 100 5.10 16.51 16.58
N SER A 101 5.53 15.24 16.48
CA SER A 101 6.20 14.52 17.57
C SER A 101 7.46 15.26 18.04
N LYS A 102 8.30 15.70 17.10
CA LYS A 102 9.52 16.50 17.39
C LYS A 102 9.20 17.87 18.00
N MET A 103 8.17 18.55 17.52
CA MET A 103 7.76 19.87 18.02
C MET A 103 7.22 19.81 19.46
N LEU A 104 6.44 18.76 19.78
CA LEU A 104 5.88 18.56 21.12
C LEU A 104 6.88 17.91 22.09
N GLY A 105 7.94 17.27 21.58
CA GLY A 105 8.91 16.51 22.37
C GLY A 105 8.36 15.21 22.95
N TRP A 106 7.21 14.73 22.46
CA TRP A 106 6.53 13.55 22.98
C TRP A 106 6.66 12.38 22.03
N ALA A 107 7.53 11.43 22.37
CA ALA A 107 7.74 10.22 21.55
C ALA A 107 6.47 9.37 21.35
N SER A 108 5.47 9.49 22.23
CA SER A 108 4.19 8.79 22.11
C SER A 108 3.39 9.20 20.86
N VAL A 109 3.59 10.43 20.35
CA VAL A 109 2.92 10.92 19.15
C VAL A 109 3.31 10.11 17.91
N THR A 110 4.51 9.52 17.88
CA THR A 110 4.97 8.70 16.75
C THR A 110 4.11 7.45 16.52
N VAL A 111 3.38 6.97 17.55
CA VAL A 111 2.44 5.84 17.41
C VAL A 111 1.30 6.17 16.42
N PHE A 112 0.97 7.45 16.23
CA PHE A 112 -0.06 7.83 15.26
C PHE A 112 0.29 7.52 13.80
N VAL A 113 1.56 7.20 13.50
CA VAL A 113 1.98 6.73 12.17
C VAL A 113 1.19 5.48 11.73
N PHE A 114 0.79 4.59 12.66
CA PHE A 114 -0.02 3.42 12.31
C PHE A 114 -1.41 3.77 11.77
N PHE A 115 -1.90 4.98 12.04
CA PHE A 115 -3.21 5.46 11.57
C PHE A 115 -3.13 6.20 10.23
N THR A 116 -1.94 6.55 9.74
CA THR A 116 -1.79 7.31 8.50
C THR A 116 -2.32 6.61 7.25
N PRO A 117 -2.32 5.26 7.14
CA PRO A 117 -2.97 4.59 6.01
C PRO A 117 -4.46 4.91 5.87
N PHE A 118 -5.15 5.17 6.99
CA PHE A 118 -6.57 5.53 7.00
C PHE A 118 -6.84 6.94 6.49
N LEU A 119 -5.82 7.79 6.39
CA LEU A 119 -5.98 9.13 5.81
C LEU A 119 -6.34 9.06 4.31
N ASN A 120 -6.09 7.94 3.64
CA ASN A 120 -6.59 7.73 2.28
C ASN A 120 -8.13 7.86 2.18
N PHE A 121 -8.87 7.53 3.24
CA PHE A 121 -10.33 7.72 3.29
C PHE A 121 -10.74 9.19 3.32
N VAL A 122 -9.89 10.08 3.83
CA VAL A 122 -10.23 11.52 3.91
C VAL A 122 -10.41 12.09 2.50
N TYR A 123 -9.60 11.63 1.54
CA TYR A 123 -9.72 12.11 0.15
C TYR A 123 -11.04 11.70 -0.50
N SER A 124 -11.60 10.54 -0.16
CA SER A 124 -12.87 10.11 -0.76
C SER A 124 -14.05 10.97 -0.32
N TRP A 125 -13.96 11.69 0.80
CA TRP A 125 -14.97 12.66 1.21
C TRP A 125 -14.89 13.98 0.43
N LEU A 126 -13.73 14.31 -0.12
CA LEU A 126 -13.51 15.52 -0.93
C LEU A 126 -13.84 15.30 -2.41
N ASP A 127 -13.71 14.07 -2.90
CA ASP A 127 -13.98 13.73 -4.28
C ASP A 127 -15.49 13.67 -4.57
N PRO A 128 -16.03 14.39 -5.57
CA PRO A 128 -17.47 14.35 -5.89
C PRO A 128 -18.01 12.97 -6.25
N LYS A 129 -17.13 12.03 -6.64
CA LYS A 129 -17.48 10.65 -7.00
C LYS A 129 -17.13 9.65 -5.90
N GLY A 130 -16.65 10.10 -4.75
CA GLY A 130 -16.25 9.24 -3.64
C GLY A 130 -15.03 8.36 -3.93
N LEU A 131 -14.21 8.71 -4.92
CA LEU A 131 -13.05 7.91 -5.31
C LEU A 131 -11.85 8.21 -4.41
N PHE A 132 -11.03 7.19 -4.18
CA PHE A 132 -9.74 7.40 -3.54
C PHE A 132 -8.77 8.14 -4.48
N LEU A 133 -7.77 8.82 -3.91
CA LEU A 133 -6.76 9.55 -4.68
C LEU A 133 -6.05 8.62 -5.68
N GLN A 134 -5.65 7.43 -5.22
CA GLN A 134 -4.99 6.43 -6.05
C GLN A 134 -5.87 5.91 -7.20
N ASP A 135 -7.18 5.86 -6.98
CA ASP A 135 -8.16 5.41 -7.97
C ASP A 135 -8.34 6.49 -9.05
N ARG A 136 -8.44 7.76 -8.63
CA ARG A 136 -8.53 8.92 -9.53
C ARG A 136 -7.26 9.08 -10.38
N LEU A 137 -6.08 8.96 -9.79
CA LEU A 137 -4.79 9.07 -10.50
C LEU A 137 -4.54 7.91 -11.47
N SER A 138 -4.96 6.69 -11.12
CA SER A 138 -4.79 5.52 -11.98
C SER A 138 -5.88 5.36 -13.04
N GLY A 139 -6.94 6.18 -12.98
CA GLY A 139 -8.12 6.01 -13.84
C GLY A 139 -8.84 4.68 -13.58
N THR A 140 -8.82 4.23 -12.33
CA THR A 140 -9.50 3.00 -11.88
C THR A 140 -10.57 3.32 -10.85
N TYR A 141 -11.50 2.39 -10.65
CA TYR A 141 -12.49 2.49 -9.59
C TYR A 141 -12.81 1.09 -9.06
N LEU A 142 -13.27 1.06 -7.80
CA LEU A 142 -13.76 -0.16 -7.16
C LEU A 142 -15.24 -0.34 -7.49
N THR A 143 -15.63 -1.54 -7.88
CA THR A 143 -17.03 -1.88 -8.16
C THR A 143 -17.35 -3.29 -7.73
N LEU A 144 -18.61 -3.56 -7.44
CA LEU A 144 -19.07 -4.91 -7.17
C LEU A 144 -19.07 -5.71 -8.47
N VAL A 145 -18.36 -6.83 -8.47
CA VAL A 145 -18.32 -7.82 -9.54
C VAL A 145 -19.48 -8.77 -9.28
N LYS A 146 -20.42 -8.85 -10.23
CA LYS A 146 -21.49 -9.85 -10.21
C LYS A 146 -20.97 -11.21 -10.64
#